data_AF-X1K4I5-F1
#
_entry.id   AF-X1K4I5-F1
#
_cell.length_a   1.000
_cell.length_b   1.000
_cell.length_c   1.000
_cell.angle_alpha   90.00
_cell.angle_beta   90.00
_cell.angle_gamma   90.00
#
_symmetry.space_group_name_H-M   'P 1'
#
loop_
_entity.id
_entity.type
_entity.pdbx_description
1 polymer ?
#
loop_
_entity_poly.entity_id
_entity_poly.type
_entity_poly.pdbx_seq_one_letter_code
_entity_poly.pdbx_strand_id
1 'polypeptide(L)'
;KFLENEIQLEEMLKDGWFPFIEIIGSEFKALREAYQDRFDFANKIEKLVGSFDTIRVEKIINKWWKNQVFKDKQKILRAGINAFLRRDNDGYINCIKTLLSEVDGIIRLQYLSDTGKGKKVKLPELLTHLVEKGKTKSGSDSSLLLPLPFLKYLKDVVFSHFDLETEQIDLSRHSSSHGVAKAATYTKIRALQAILVLDQIYFYI
;
A
#
# COMPACT_ATOMS: atom_id res chain seq x y z
N LYS A 1 -4.25 -9.33 -22.31
CA LYS A 1 -2.93 -8.85 -21.85
C LYS A 1 -3.21 -7.69 -20.89
N PHE A 2 -3.08 -7.87 -19.56
CA PHE A 2 -3.64 -6.92 -18.56
C PHE A 2 -2.88 -5.56 -18.50
N LEU A 3 -1.71 -5.47 -19.13
CA LEU A 3 -0.77 -4.35 -19.07
C LEU A 3 -0.39 -3.87 -20.49
N GLU A 4 -1.36 -3.51 -21.32
CA GLU A 4 -1.12 -3.14 -22.74
C GLU A 4 -0.68 -1.68 -22.97
N ASN A 5 -0.59 -0.85 -21.93
CA ASN A 5 -0.14 0.53 -22.05
C ASN A 5 0.80 0.87 -20.88
N GLU A 6 2.11 0.69 -21.10
CA GLU A 6 3.15 0.74 -20.06
C GLU A 6 3.30 2.15 -19.47
N ILE A 7 3.13 3.20 -20.28
CA ILE A 7 3.32 4.60 -19.85
C ILE A 7 2.31 5.02 -18.77
N GLN A 8 1.01 4.81 -18.99
CA GLN A 8 -0.01 5.21 -18.02
C GLN A 8 0.07 4.37 -16.76
N LEU A 9 0.45 3.09 -16.89
CA LEU A 9 0.69 2.24 -15.73
C LEU A 9 1.86 2.77 -14.89
N GLU A 10 2.95 3.21 -15.53
CA GLU A 10 4.08 3.83 -14.83
C GLU A 10 3.68 5.13 -14.13
N GLU A 11 2.87 5.98 -14.77
CA GLU A 11 2.33 7.19 -14.13
C GLU A 11 1.46 6.87 -12.92
N MET A 12 0.58 5.87 -13.05
CA MET A 12 -0.23 5.38 -11.93
C MET A 12 0.64 4.89 -10.77
N LEU A 13 1.67 4.09 -11.07
CA LEU A 13 2.60 3.57 -10.06
C LEU A 13 3.36 4.71 -9.37
N LYS A 14 3.82 5.73 -10.11
CA LYS A 14 4.47 6.93 -9.56
C LYS A 14 3.55 7.68 -8.59
N ASP A 15 2.27 7.79 -8.92
CA ASP A 15 1.25 8.38 -8.04
C ASP A 15 0.87 7.46 -6.86
N GLY A 16 1.45 6.27 -6.78
CA GLY A 16 1.25 5.29 -5.72
C GLY A 16 0.09 4.33 -5.94
N TRP A 17 -0.53 4.34 -7.12
CA TRP A 17 -1.58 3.40 -7.47
C TRP A 17 -1.02 2.08 -7.97
N PHE A 18 -1.57 0.99 -7.43
CA PHE A 18 -1.34 -0.38 -7.85
C PHE A 18 -2.71 -1.02 -8.17
N PRO A 19 -2.79 -2.09 -8.96
CA PRO A 19 -4.00 -2.91 -9.09
C PRO A 19 -4.25 -3.68 -7.79
N PHE A 20 -4.53 -2.97 -6.70
CA PHE A 20 -4.78 -3.58 -5.39
C PHE A 20 -6.03 -4.45 -5.47
N ILE A 21 -6.01 -5.58 -4.77
CA ILE A 21 -7.10 -6.56 -4.77
C ILE A 21 -8.49 -5.95 -4.48
N GLU A 22 -8.54 -4.94 -3.62
CA GLU A 22 -9.77 -4.25 -3.25
C GLU A 22 -10.37 -3.39 -4.39
N ILE A 23 -9.57 -2.99 -5.38
CA ILE A 23 -10.00 -2.14 -6.50
C ILE A 23 -9.80 -2.77 -7.89
N ILE A 24 -9.13 -3.92 -8.02
CA ILE A 24 -8.61 -4.49 -9.29
C ILE A 24 -9.67 -4.71 -10.39
N GLY A 25 -10.96 -4.72 -10.04
CA GLY A 25 -12.08 -4.83 -10.98
C GLY A 25 -12.43 -3.50 -11.68
N SER A 26 -13.71 -3.13 -11.60
CA SER A 26 -14.26 -1.96 -12.29
C SER A 26 -13.62 -0.64 -11.85
N GLU A 27 -13.25 -0.52 -10.58
CA GLU A 27 -12.62 0.69 -10.03
C GLU A 27 -11.21 0.92 -10.60
N PHE A 28 -10.39 -0.13 -10.72
CA PHE A 28 -9.09 -0.02 -11.35
C PHE A 28 -9.21 0.23 -12.85
N LYS A 29 -10.24 -0.31 -13.51
CA LYS A 29 -10.55 0.05 -14.90
C LYS A 29 -10.86 1.55 -15.03
N ALA A 30 -11.76 2.07 -14.19
CA ALA A 30 -12.09 3.49 -14.18
C ALA A 30 -10.89 4.38 -13.84
N LEU A 31 -10.02 3.93 -12.93
CA LEU A 31 -8.77 4.60 -12.62
C LEU A 31 -7.85 4.67 -13.85
N ARG A 32 -7.66 3.56 -14.55
CA ARG A 32 -6.88 3.54 -15.80
C ARG A 32 -7.46 4.49 -16.86
N GLU A 33 -8.78 4.47 -17.04
CA GLU A 33 -9.48 5.37 -17.97
C GLU A 33 -9.24 6.84 -17.59
N ALA A 34 -9.27 7.18 -16.30
CA ALA A 34 -8.94 8.53 -15.83
C ALA A 34 -7.50 8.95 -16.18
N TYR A 35 -6.53 8.03 -16.08
CA TYR A 35 -5.15 8.30 -16.47
C TYR A 35 -4.95 8.41 -17.99
N GLN A 36 -5.80 7.73 -18.78
CA GLN A 36 -5.73 7.76 -20.24
C GLN A 36 -6.32 9.05 -20.82
N ASP A 37 -7.50 9.47 -20.38
CA ASP A 37 -8.20 10.61 -20.98
C ASP A 37 -7.90 11.95 -20.29
N ARG A 38 -7.44 11.94 -19.03
CA ARG A 38 -7.25 13.10 -18.15
C ARG A 38 -8.47 14.02 -18.00
N PHE A 39 -9.62 13.61 -18.55
CA PHE A 39 -10.86 14.34 -18.47
C PHE A 39 -11.47 14.13 -17.09
N ASP A 40 -11.80 15.23 -16.42
CA ASP A 40 -12.41 15.20 -15.08
C ASP A 40 -11.57 14.41 -14.04
N PHE A 41 -10.24 14.42 -14.21
CA PHE A 41 -9.32 13.55 -13.48
C PHE A 41 -9.47 13.70 -11.96
N ALA A 42 -9.45 14.93 -11.45
CA ALA A 42 -9.56 15.19 -10.02
C ALA A 42 -10.85 14.61 -9.41
N ASN A 43 -12.00 14.81 -10.07
CA ASN A 43 -13.29 14.29 -9.60
C ASN A 43 -13.36 12.77 -9.70
N LYS A 44 -12.80 12.15 -10.75
CA LYS A 44 -12.71 10.68 -10.88
C LYS A 44 -11.88 10.07 -9.74
N ILE A 45 -10.72 10.67 -9.42
CA ILE A 45 -9.88 10.23 -8.29
C ILE A 45 -10.60 10.47 -6.96
N GLU A 46 -11.22 11.63 -6.77
CA GLU A 46 -11.97 11.95 -5.55
C GLU A 46 -13.14 10.99 -5.34
N LYS A 47 -13.88 10.64 -6.41
CA LYS A 47 -14.97 9.66 -6.36
C LYS A 47 -14.49 8.28 -5.93
N LEU A 48 -13.36 7.81 -6.48
CA LEU A 48 -12.75 6.55 -6.08
C LEU A 48 -12.35 6.59 -4.60
N VAL A 49 -11.62 7.62 -4.18
CA VAL A 49 -11.13 7.72 -2.80
C VAL A 49 -12.29 7.96 -1.83
N GLY A 50 -13.35 8.62 -2.27
CA GLY A 50 -14.59 8.88 -1.53
C GLY A 50 -15.44 7.63 -1.31
N SER A 51 -15.32 6.60 -2.16
CA SER A 51 -16.04 5.32 -1.99
C SER A 51 -15.51 4.48 -0.82
N PHE A 52 -14.33 4.81 -0.28
CA PHE A 52 -13.77 4.19 0.92
C PHE A 52 -14.32 4.86 2.18
N ASP A 53 -15.61 4.68 2.38
CA ASP A 53 -16.29 5.11 3.60
C ASP A 53 -16.05 4.20 4.79
N THR A 54 -16.61 4.55 5.95
CA THR A 54 -16.47 3.78 7.19
C THR A 54 -16.92 2.33 7.00
N ILE A 55 -18.02 2.10 6.29
CA ILE A 55 -18.57 0.76 6.10
C ILE A 55 -17.60 -0.08 5.26
N ARG A 56 -17.12 0.48 4.15
CA ARG A 56 -16.17 -0.21 3.27
C ARG A 56 -14.84 -0.47 3.96
N VAL A 57 -14.27 0.52 4.66
CA VAL A 57 -13.00 0.37 5.37
C VAL A 57 -13.10 -0.67 6.48
N GLU A 58 -14.17 -0.67 7.27
CA GLU A 58 -14.39 -1.69 8.31
C GLU A 58 -14.51 -3.10 7.70
N LYS A 59 -15.18 -3.24 6.54
CA LYS A 59 -15.24 -4.51 5.82
C LYS A 59 -13.85 -5.01 5.42
N ILE A 60 -12.97 -4.11 4.97
CA ILE A 60 -11.57 -4.44 4.66
C ILE A 60 -10.86 -4.92 5.91
N ILE A 61 -10.84 -4.11 6.98
CA ILE A 61 -9.99 -4.42 8.14
C ILE A 61 -10.51 -5.58 8.98
N ASN A 62 -11.80 -5.89 8.95
CA ASN A 62 -12.36 -7.04 9.66
C ASN A 62 -11.81 -8.38 9.16
N LYS A 63 -11.38 -8.46 7.90
CA LYS A 63 -10.73 -9.67 7.38
C LYS A 63 -9.31 -9.83 7.93
N TRP A 64 -8.59 -8.73 8.18
CA TRP A 64 -7.21 -8.75 8.66
C TRP A 64 -7.05 -9.52 9.98
N TRP A 65 -8.04 -9.44 10.86
CA TRP A 65 -7.98 -10.05 12.21
C TRP A 65 -8.02 -11.58 12.22
N LYS A 66 -8.20 -12.22 11.06
CA LYS A 66 -8.08 -13.67 10.89
C LYS A 66 -6.63 -14.13 10.85
N ASN A 67 -5.69 -13.26 10.49
CA ASN A 67 -4.26 -13.55 10.52
C ASN A 67 -3.65 -13.11 11.87
N GLN A 68 -2.86 -13.98 12.49
CA GLN A 68 -2.34 -13.75 13.84
C GLN A 68 -1.38 -12.53 13.91
N VAL A 69 -0.52 -12.34 12.90
CA VAL A 69 0.41 -11.19 12.86
C VAL A 69 -0.35 -9.86 12.81
N PHE A 70 -1.40 -9.78 12.00
CA PHE A 70 -2.28 -8.61 11.95
C PHE A 70 -3.05 -8.43 13.26
N LYS A 71 -3.56 -9.51 13.84
CA LYS A 71 -4.31 -9.49 15.10
C LYS A 71 -3.46 -8.98 16.26
N ASP A 72 -2.19 -9.39 16.36
CA ASP A 72 -1.27 -8.92 17.40
C ASP A 72 -0.97 -7.41 17.29
N LYS A 73 -1.05 -6.87 16.06
CA LYS A 73 -0.89 -5.45 15.75
C LYS A 73 -2.21 -4.66 15.73
N GLN A 74 -3.35 -5.29 16.01
CA GLN A 74 -4.68 -4.73 15.78
C GLN A 74 -4.86 -3.35 16.42
N LYS A 75 -4.38 -3.13 17.65
CA LYS A 75 -4.53 -1.84 18.35
C LYS A 75 -3.87 -0.69 17.57
N ILE A 76 -2.64 -0.91 17.07
CA ILE A 76 -1.88 0.11 16.34
C ILE A 76 -2.47 0.30 14.94
N LEU A 77 -2.83 -0.79 14.26
CA LEU A 77 -3.48 -0.72 12.96
C LEU A 77 -4.82 0.02 13.04
N ARG A 78 -5.65 -0.27 14.05
CA ARG A 78 -6.90 0.46 14.29
C ARG A 78 -6.66 1.94 14.58
N ALA A 79 -5.58 2.31 15.27
CA ALA A 79 -5.25 3.73 15.48
C ALA A 79 -5.01 4.46 14.15
N GLY A 80 -4.24 3.86 13.23
CA GLY A 80 -4.03 4.42 11.89
C GLY A 80 -5.31 4.48 11.06
N ILE A 81 -6.14 3.43 11.10
CA ILE A 81 -7.42 3.39 10.38
C ILE A 81 -8.42 4.40 10.94
N ASN A 82 -8.55 4.52 12.25
CA ASN A 82 -9.41 5.51 12.88
C ASN A 82 -8.98 6.93 12.50
N ALA A 83 -7.67 7.18 12.36
CA ALA A 83 -7.17 8.46 11.87
C ALA A 83 -7.61 8.77 10.43
N PHE A 84 -7.56 7.79 9.51
CA PHE A 84 -8.11 7.93 8.16
C PHE A 84 -9.61 8.28 8.19
N LEU A 85 -10.38 7.60 9.05
CA LEU A 85 -11.83 7.75 9.15
C LEU A 85 -12.27 9.10 9.73
N ARG A 86 -11.38 9.89 10.34
CA ARG A 86 -11.69 11.28 10.74
C ARG A 86 -11.90 12.21 9.56
N ARG A 87 -11.34 11.85 8.39
CA ARG A 87 -11.46 12.59 7.13
C ARG A 87 -10.91 14.03 7.17
N ASP A 88 -9.87 14.26 7.94
CA ASP A 88 -9.16 15.53 8.05
C ASP A 88 -7.65 15.37 7.78
N ASN A 89 -6.94 16.49 7.53
CA ASN A 89 -5.52 16.46 7.18
C ASN A 89 -4.65 15.82 8.26
N ASP A 90 -4.89 16.17 9.52
CA ASP A 90 -4.21 15.57 10.66
C ASP A 90 -4.44 14.04 10.73
N GLY A 91 -5.63 13.59 10.35
CA GLY A 91 -6.01 12.19 10.30
C GLY A 91 -5.25 11.45 9.21
N TYR A 92 -5.09 12.07 8.04
CA TYR A 92 -4.29 11.50 6.95
C TYR A 92 -2.80 11.44 7.31
N ILE A 93 -2.25 12.47 7.94
CA ILE A 93 -0.87 12.47 8.45
C ILE A 93 -0.68 11.30 9.42
N ASN A 94 -1.55 11.20 10.43
CA ASN A 94 -1.45 10.16 11.46
C ASN A 94 -1.67 8.76 10.89
N CYS A 95 -2.60 8.59 9.95
CA CYS A 95 -2.81 7.34 9.23
C CYS A 95 -1.52 6.90 8.52
N ILE A 96 -0.94 7.76 7.70
CA ILE A 96 0.26 7.45 6.92
C ILE A 96 1.45 7.13 7.84
N LYS A 97 1.71 8.00 8.84
CA LYS A 97 2.80 7.82 9.81
C LYS A 97 2.69 6.50 10.56
N THR A 98 1.47 6.08 10.90
CA THR A 98 1.21 4.83 11.60
C THR A 98 1.32 3.63 10.66
N LEU A 99 0.59 3.64 9.55
CA LEU A 99 0.44 2.45 8.72
C LEU A 99 1.69 2.13 7.90
N LEU A 100 2.44 3.11 7.40
CA LEU A 100 3.66 2.83 6.62
C LEU A 100 4.76 2.18 7.46
N SER A 101 4.90 2.54 8.74
CA SER A 101 5.83 1.84 9.64
C SER A 101 5.35 0.42 9.94
N GLU A 102 4.04 0.22 10.10
CA GLU A 102 3.48 -1.11 10.34
C GLU A 102 3.55 -2.03 9.11
N VAL A 103 3.61 -1.51 7.88
CA VAL A 103 3.91 -2.32 6.68
C VAL A 103 5.24 -3.07 6.85
N ASP A 104 6.32 -2.39 7.21
CA ASP A 104 7.62 -3.02 7.49
C ASP A 104 7.54 -3.97 8.69
N GLY A 105 6.86 -3.54 9.76
CA GLY A 105 6.67 -4.34 10.97
C GLY A 105 5.97 -5.68 10.72
N ILE A 106 4.87 -5.68 9.95
CA ILE A 106 4.12 -6.89 9.61
C ILE A 106 4.96 -7.83 8.76
N ILE A 107 5.66 -7.32 7.74
CA ILE A 107 6.52 -8.16 6.90
C ILE A 107 7.61 -8.82 7.74
N ARG A 108 8.23 -8.08 8.67
CA ARG A 108 9.24 -8.61 9.59
C ARG A 108 8.70 -9.66 10.54
N LEU A 109 7.54 -9.42 11.14
CA LEU A 109 6.91 -10.35 12.07
C LEU A 109 6.46 -11.63 11.36
N GLN A 110 5.90 -11.51 10.15
CA GLN A 110 5.58 -12.66 9.33
C GLN A 110 6.83 -13.46 8.95
N TYR A 111 7.89 -12.78 8.52
CA TYR A 111 9.17 -13.43 8.20
C TYR A 111 9.75 -14.17 9.42
N LEU A 112 9.74 -13.54 10.60
CA LEU A 112 10.16 -14.18 11.85
C LEU A 112 9.30 -15.40 12.18
N SER A 113 7.98 -15.29 12.06
CA SER A 113 7.04 -16.39 12.31
C SER A 113 7.29 -17.59 11.39
N ASP A 114 7.62 -17.34 10.11
CA ASP A 114 7.81 -18.41 9.12
C ASP A 114 9.19 -19.06 9.21
N THR A 115 10.23 -18.30 9.59
CA THR A 115 11.63 -18.73 9.44
C THR A 115 12.38 -18.89 10.77
N GLY A 116 11.84 -18.36 11.86
CA GLY A 116 12.54 -18.23 13.14
C GLY A 116 13.68 -17.20 13.13
N LYS A 117 13.91 -16.47 12.03
CA LYS A 117 15.00 -15.51 11.88
C LYS A 117 14.50 -14.07 12.07
N GLY A 118 15.11 -13.34 13.01
CA GLY A 118 14.79 -11.92 13.25
C GLY A 118 16.01 -11.00 13.35
N LYS A 119 17.23 -11.54 13.44
CA LYS A 119 18.46 -10.75 13.60
C LYS A 119 19.09 -10.45 12.24
N LYS A 120 19.48 -9.19 12.01
CA LYS A 120 20.20 -8.72 10.81
C LYS A 120 19.50 -8.99 9.47
N VAL A 121 18.17 -9.14 9.48
CA VAL A 121 17.37 -9.37 8.26
C VAL A 121 17.27 -8.08 7.45
N LYS A 122 17.67 -8.16 6.17
CA LYS A 122 17.69 -7.02 5.25
C LYS A 122 16.36 -6.89 4.50
N LEU A 123 16.00 -5.67 4.11
CA LEU A 123 14.75 -5.41 3.39
C LEU A 123 14.58 -6.25 2.10
N PRO A 124 15.59 -6.43 1.23
CA PRO A 124 15.42 -7.26 0.04
C PRO A 124 15.02 -8.71 0.34
N GLU A 125 15.51 -9.27 1.46
CA GLU A 125 15.17 -10.62 1.91
C GLU A 125 13.71 -10.69 2.38
N LEU A 126 13.27 -9.70 3.16
CA LEU A 126 11.88 -9.57 3.61
C LEU A 126 10.90 -9.48 2.44
N LEU A 127 11.20 -8.63 1.45
CA LEU A 127 10.33 -8.44 0.29
C LEU A 127 10.30 -9.67 -0.60
N THR A 128 11.44 -10.36 -0.77
CA THR A 128 11.49 -11.61 -1.54
C THR A 128 10.64 -12.68 -0.87
N HIS A 129 10.76 -12.86 0.46
CA HIS A 129 9.95 -13.82 1.21
C HIS A 129 8.45 -13.56 1.09
N LEU A 130 8.03 -12.30 1.25
CA LEU A 130 6.63 -11.91 1.09
C LEU A 130 6.07 -12.28 -0.29
N VAL A 131 6.85 -12.06 -1.34
CA VAL A 131 6.44 -12.33 -2.74
C VAL A 131 6.36 -13.82 -3.01
N GLU A 132 7.28 -14.62 -2.48
CA GLU A 132 7.21 -16.09 -2.59
C GLU A 132 5.97 -16.65 -1.87
N LYS A 133 5.57 -16.07 -0.73
CA LYS A 133 4.26 -16.40 -0.12
C LYS A 133 3.10 -16.03 -1.03
N GLY A 134 3.12 -14.84 -1.61
CA GLY A 134 2.14 -14.38 -2.58
C GLY A 134 1.98 -15.34 -3.77
N LYS A 135 3.09 -15.81 -4.35
CA LYS A 135 3.11 -16.82 -5.43
C LYS A 135 2.56 -18.17 -4.99
N THR A 136 2.97 -18.63 -3.81
CA THR A 136 2.49 -19.91 -3.26
C THR A 136 0.98 -19.89 -3.06
N LYS A 137 0.46 -18.80 -2.51
CA LYS A 137 -0.99 -18.62 -2.28
C LYS A 137 -1.77 -18.38 -3.57
N SER A 138 -1.13 -17.83 -4.59
CA SER A 138 -1.75 -17.56 -5.88
C SER A 138 -1.95 -18.81 -6.73
N GLY A 139 -1.13 -19.85 -6.53
CA GLY A 139 -1.21 -21.12 -7.25
C GLY A 139 -0.92 -21.03 -8.76
N SER A 140 -0.81 -19.81 -9.31
CA SER A 140 -0.40 -19.50 -10.68
C SER A 140 0.24 -18.11 -10.77
N ASP A 141 1.11 -17.95 -11.75
CA ASP A 141 1.72 -16.66 -12.12
C ASP A 141 0.70 -15.69 -12.77
N SER A 142 -0.46 -16.21 -13.20
CA SER A 142 -1.56 -15.45 -13.82
C SER A 142 -2.59 -14.91 -12.83
N SER A 143 -2.33 -15.04 -11.53
CA SER A 143 -3.25 -14.62 -10.48
C SER A 143 -3.38 -13.10 -10.35
N LEU A 144 -4.59 -12.66 -9.99
CA LEU A 144 -4.92 -11.28 -9.62
C LEU A 144 -4.15 -10.77 -8.39
N LEU A 145 -3.42 -11.65 -7.69
CA LEU A 145 -2.53 -11.25 -6.60
C LEU A 145 -1.30 -10.50 -7.10
N LEU A 146 -0.85 -10.69 -8.34
CA LEU A 146 0.26 -9.93 -8.96
C LEU A 146 1.55 -9.84 -8.09
N PRO A 147 2.10 -10.97 -7.59
CA PRO A 147 3.24 -10.98 -6.65
C PRO A 147 4.49 -10.27 -7.17
N LEU A 148 4.86 -10.50 -8.43
CA LEU A 148 6.04 -9.86 -9.04
C LEU A 148 5.84 -8.34 -9.28
N PRO A 149 4.72 -7.88 -9.89
CA PRO A 149 4.43 -6.45 -9.95
C PRO A 149 4.38 -5.77 -8.59
N PHE A 150 3.83 -6.43 -7.56
CA PHE A 150 3.76 -5.87 -6.23
C PHE A 150 5.15 -5.74 -5.57
N LEU A 151 6.08 -6.66 -5.83
CA LEU A 151 7.48 -6.51 -5.40
C LEU A 151 8.09 -5.22 -5.93
N LYS A 152 7.89 -4.95 -7.22
CA LYS A 152 8.38 -3.73 -7.87
C LYS A 152 7.73 -2.51 -7.21
N TYR A 153 6.42 -2.51 -7.05
CA TYR A 153 5.69 -1.44 -6.36
C TYR A 153 6.21 -1.19 -4.93
N LEU A 154 6.44 -2.23 -4.13
CA LEU A 154 6.98 -2.08 -2.79
C LEU A 154 8.36 -1.41 -2.79
N LYS A 155 9.25 -1.77 -3.71
CA LYS A 155 10.59 -1.17 -3.82
C LYS A 155 10.54 0.28 -4.31
N ASP A 156 9.73 0.54 -5.33
CA ASP A 156 9.77 1.80 -6.07
C ASP A 156 8.88 2.87 -5.42
N VAL A 157 7.90 2.48 -4.60
CA VAL A 157 6.92 3.40 -4.01
C VAL A 157 6.96 3.35 -2.48
N VAL A 158 6.78 2.17 -1.88
CA VAL A 158 6.64 2.06 -0.42
C VAL A 158 7.97 2.21 0.30
N PHE A 159 9.02 1.59 -0.24
CA PHE A 159 10.37 1.58 0.32
C PHE A 159 11.37 2.30 -0.58
N SER A 160 10.91 3.28 -1.35
CA SER A 160 11.82 4.10 -2.14
C SER A 160 12.78 4.87 -1.23
N HIS A 161 14.02 4.98 -1.70
CA HIS A 161 15.03 5.81 -1.06
C HIS A 161 14.70 7.29 -1.31
N PHE A 162 15.21 8.15 -0.44
CA PHE A 162 15.14 9.59 -0.63
C PHE A 162 16.55 10.16 -0.67
N ASP A 163 16.70 11.32 -1.30
CA ASP A 163 17.96 12.04 -1.39
C ASP A 163 17.71 13.53 -1.13
N LEU A 164 18.40 14.07 -0.13
CA LEU A 164 18.29 15.48 0.27
C LEU A 164 19.11 16.39 -0.63
N GLU A 165 20.18 15.90 -1.25
CA GLU A 165 21.04 16.68 -2.14
C GLU A 165 20.33 16.98 -3.47
N THR A 166 19.54 16.01 -3.95
CA THR A 166 18.80 16.12 -5.20
C THR A 166 17.31 16.45 -5.02
N GLU A 167 16.88 16.76 -3.78
CA GLU A 167 15.49 17.01 -3.40
C GLU A 167 14.49 15.89 -3.75
N GLN A 168 14.96 14.65 -3.93
CA GLN A 168 14.13 13.47 -4.15
C GLN A 168 13.54 13.00 -2.81
N ILE A 169 12.50 13.68 -2.33
CA ILE A 169 11.88 13.46 -1.01
C ILE A 169 10.41 13.06 -1.10
N ASP A 170 10.06 12.30 -2.15
CA ASP A 170 8.73 11.73 -2.31
C ASP A 170 8.31 10.92 -1.08
N LEU A 171 7.01 10.91 -0.78
CA LEU A 171 6.49 10.18 0.37
C LEU A 171 6.68 8.68 0.19
N SER A 172 7.47 8.09 1.07
CA SER A 172 7.70 6.65 1.23
C SER A 172 7.79 6.31 2.72
N ARG A 173 7.88 5.02 3.06
CA ARG A 173 8.16 4.58 4.43
C ARG A 173 9.45 5.21 4.94
N HIS A 174 10.50 5.30 4.11
CA HIS A 174 11.77 5.89 4.52
C HIS A 174 11.66 7.39 4.76
N SER A 175 11.20 8.16 3.78
CA SER A 175 11.11 9.63 3.92
C SER A 175 10.13 10.04 5.03
N SER A 176 9.04 9.30 5.21
CA SER A 176 8.10 9.54 6.30
C SER A 176 8.70 9.21 7.67
N SER A 177 9.36 8.05 7.82
CA SER A 177 9.91 7.63 9.12
C SER A 177 11.12 8.45 9.54
N HIS A 178 11.91 8.95 8.59
CA HIS A 178 13.03 9.85 8.86
C HIS A 178 12.61 11.32 9.02
N GLY A 179 11.32 11.63 8.87
CA GLY A 179 10.78 12.97 9.12
C GLY A 179 11.07 14.00 8.02
N VAL A 180 11.52 13.57 6.85
CA VAL A 180 11.92 14.47 5.75
C VAL A 180 10.80 14.69 4.73
N ALA A 181 9.76 13.85 4.73
CA ALA A 181 8.62 14.01 3.82
C ALA A 181 7.82 15.30 4.13
N LYS A 182 7.54 16.09 3.08
CA LYS A 182 6.79 17.36 3.15
C LYS A 182 5.35 17.16 3.60
N ALA A 183 4.80 18.08 4.42
CA ALA A 183 3.43 18.03 4.91
C ALA A 183 2.37 17.90 3.79
N ALA A 184 2.58 18.57 2.66
CA ALA A 184 1.67 18.52 1.50
C ALA A 184 1.51 17.11 0.88
N THR A 185 2.44 16.18 1.15
CA THR A 185 2.38 14.81 0.63
C THR A 185 1.46 13.90 1.43
N TYR A 186 1.04 14.30 2.63
CA TYR A 186 0.17 13.53 3.50
C TYR A 186 -1.31 13.73 3.14
N THR A 187 -1.70 13.18 1.99
CA THR A 187 -3.05 13.36 1.43
C THR A 187 -3.98 12.20 1.77
N LYS A 188 -5.29 12.42 1.60
CA LYS A 188 -6.32 11.35 1.66
C LYS A 188 -5.99 10.18 0.74
N ILE A 189 -5.51 10.47 -0.47
CA ILE A 189 -5.11 9.46 -1.46
C ILE A 189 -3.98 8.59 -0.91
N ARG A 190 -2.91 9.21 -0.38
CA ARG A 190 -1.76 8.47 0.17
C ARG A 190 -2.12 7.67 1.41
N ALA A 191 -3.03 8.18 2.25
CA ALA A 191 -3.55 7.45 3.39
C ALA A 191 -4.33 6.20 2.96
N LEU A 192 -5.21 6.31 1.96
CA LEU A 192 -5.91 5.17 1.39
C LEU A 192 -4.95 4.15 0.78
N GLN A 193 -3.95 4.60 0.02
CA GLN A 193 -2.94 3.71 -0.56
C GLN A 193 -2.19 2.91 0.51
N ALA A 194 -1.86 3.50 1.66
CA ALA A 194 -1.26 2.76 2.78
C ALA A 194 -2.18 1.64 3.33
N ILE A 195 -3.50 1.88 3.40
CA ILE A 195 -4.49 0.87 3.78
C ILE A 195 -4.51 -0.26 2.73
N LEU A 196 -4.54 0.09 1.44
CA LEU A 196 -4.58 -0.87 0.35
C LEU A 196 -3.29 -1.71 0.25
N VAL A 197 -2.13 -1.16 0.59
CA VAL A 197 -0.86 -1.90 0.70
C VAL A 197 -0.93 -2.95 1.79
N LEU A 198 -1.40 -2.59 2.98
CA LEU A 198 -1.60 -3.54 4.07
C LEU A 198 -2.61 -4.63 3.68
N ASP A 199 -3.68 -4.24 2.96
CA ASP A 199 -4.66 -5.20 2.47
C ASP A 199 -4.04 -6.21 1.50
N GLN A 200 -3.27 -5.73 0.53
CA GLN A 200 -2.57 -6.58 -0.41
C GLN A 200 -1.60 -7.56 0.30
N ILE A 201 -0.88 -7.08 1.32
CA ILE A 201 0.01 -7.90 2.14
C ILE A 201 -0.78 -8.98 2.90
N TYR A 202 -1.94 -8.63 3.49
CA TYR A 202 -2.81 -9.60 4.14
C TYR A 202 -3.20 -10.75 3.19
N PHE A 203 -3.45 -10.46 1.92
CA PHE A 203 -3.75 -11.51 0.95
C PHE A 203 -2.57 -12.40 0.58
N TYR A 204 -1.31 -11.99 0.84
CA TYR A 204 -0.14 -12.83 0.58
C TYR A 204 0.20 -13.74 1.76
N ILE A 205 -0.16 -13.35 2.98
CA ILE A 205 0.29 -14.03 4.21
C ILE A 205 -0.79 -14.87 4.89
#